data_AF-A0A162QMB2-F1
#
_entry.id   AF-A0A162QMB2-F1
#
_cell.length_a   1.000
_cell.length_b   1.000
_cell.length_c   1.000
_cell.angle_alpha   90.00
_cell.angle_beta   90.00
_cell.angle_gamma   90.00
#
_symmetry.space_group_name_H-M   'P 1'
#
loop_
_entity.id
_entity.type
_entity.pdbx_description
1 polymer ?
#
loop_
_entity_poly.entity_id
_entity_poly.type
_entity_poly.pdbx_seq_one_letter_code
_entity_poly.pdbx_strand_id
1 'polypeptide(L)'
;MDTTAAEIVIFAPSSMTKQITPSIIQTSHTTLRKSSVSFDLPPEQQQQEEHDLLSPCITSPTIDINAQSVPDTMLVALVDRGSEMRDLVRFNKPFFASMANHLDTKWSRFENTLYCERSVMSDSEWLKRISKALQSAPAILDQFKDLVGFIPDYDQDSSSSSDEQQQFSRVDLIPIRSKLDRLSQETYPQFYINCQESMPNEQAYATFIHVLNDASLSDQAWLFKIQHALKDHANLLEQLQEIVAYETEQDVY
;
A
#
# COMPACT_ATOMS: atom_id res chain seq x y z
N MET A 1 -24.48 -57.96 20.04
CA MET A 1 -23.80 -58.61 18.92
C MET A 1 -24.22 -57.85 17.69
N ASP A 2 -23.37 -56.96 17.19
CA ASP A 2 -23.20 -56.68 15.76
C ASP A 2 -22.09 -55.63 15.64
N THR A 3 -20.96 -56.10 15.12
CA THR A 3 -19.69 -55.40 15.04
C THR A 3 -19.50 -54.97 13.60
N THR A 4 -19.75 -53.69 13.30
CA THR A 4 -19.48 -53.13 11.98
C THR A 4 -18.06 -52.56 11.93
N ALA A 5 -17.19 -53.30 11.25
CA ALA A 5 -15.83 -52.90 10.91
C ALA A 5 -15.87 -51.83 9.81
N ALA A 6 -15.16 -50.71 10.04
CA ALA A 6 -14.88 -49.71 9.02
C ALA A 6 -13.43 -49.85 8.54
N GLU A 7 -13.31 -50.03 7.24
CA GLU A 7 -12.11 -50.30 6.45
C GLU A 7 -11.23 -49.05 6.34
N ILE A 8 -9.95 -49.17 6.73
CA ILE A 8 -8.95 -48.12 6.66
C ILE A 8 -8.22 -48.26 5.32
N VAL A 9 -8.43 -47.30 4.41
CA VAL A 9 -7.68 -47.20 3.15
C VAL A 9 -6.46 -46.29 3.37
N ILE A 10 -5.27 -46.89 3.30
CA ILE A 10 -3.97 -46.22 3.40
C ILE A 10 -3.57 -45.75 2.00
N PHE A 11 -3.46 -44.43 1.79
CA PHE A 11 -2.85 -43.85 0.59
C PHE A 11 -1.36 -43.57 0.84
N ALA A 12 -0.51 -44.11 -0.04
CA ALA A 12 0.93 -43.91 -0.04
C ALA A 12 1.32 -42.56 -0.69
N PRO A 13 2.36 -41.86 -0.20
CA PRO A 13 2.87 -40.65 -0.85
C PRO A 13 3.89 -40.99 -1.96
N SER A 14 3.58 -40.59 -3.19
CA SER A 14 4.55 -40.56 -4.30
C SER A 14 5.50 -39.37 -4.14
N SER A 15 6.74 -39.67 -3.82
CA SER A 15 7.87 -38.73 -3.89
C SER A 15 8.31 -38.54 -5.34
N MET A 16 8.40 -37.30 -5.80
CA MET A 16 9.16 -36.93 -7.00
C MET A 16 10.18 -35.85 -6.66
N THR A 17 11.41 -36.31 -6.44
CA THR A 17 12.63 -35.52 -6.35
C THR A 17 12.99 -34.99 -7.73
N LYS A 18 13.05 -33.67 -7.91
CA LYS A 18 13.74 -33.05 -9.05
C LYS A 18 14.91 -32.22 -8.51
N GLN A 19 16.11 -32.74 -8.75
CA GLN A 19 17.37 -32.04 -8.57
C GLN A 19 17.44 -30.88 -9.56
N ILE A 20 17.78 -29.69 -9.07
CA ILE A 20 18.17 -28.54 -9.88
C ILE A 20 19.64 -28.29 -9.60
N THR A 21 20.47 -28.53 -10.62
CA THR A 21 21.90 -28.18 -10.67
C THR A 21 22.08 -26.68 -10.88
N PRO A 22 23.01 -26.01 -10.17
CA PRO A 22 23.38 -24.63 -10.46
C PRO A 22 24.45 -24.57 -11.56
N SER A 23 24.15 -23.84 -12.64
CA SER A 23 25.15 -23.45 -13.64
C SER A 23 25.82 -22.15 -13.21
N ILE A 24 27.08 -22.27 -12.81
CA ILE A 24 28.04 -21.20 -12.62
C ILE A 24 28.38 -20.61 -13.99
N ILE A 25 28.12 -19.32 -14.20
CA ILE A 25 28.76 -18.53 -15.26
C ILE A 25 29.44 -17.34 -14.59
N GLN A 26 30.73 -17.50 -14.40
CA GLN A 26 31.74 -16.47 -14.15
C GLN A 26 31.96 -15.70 -15.45
N THR A 27 31.72 -14.39 -15.46
CA THR A 27 32.34 -13.49 -16.45
C THR A 27 32.82 -12.21 -15.76
N SER A 28 34.12 -12.20 -15.51
CA SER A 28 34.88 -11.01 -15.10
C SER A 28 35.10 -10.14 -16.33
N HIS A 29 34.53 -8.92 -16.37
CA HIS A 29 35.00 -7.89 -17.29
C HIS A 29 35.01 -6.51 -16.62
N THR A 30 36.20 -6.15 -16.14
CA THR A 30 36.65 -4.79 -15.91
C THR A 30 36.65 -4.02 -17.23
N THR A 31 35.95 -2.88 -17.32
CA THR A 31 36.40 -1.77 -18.17
C THR A 31 35.88 -0.44 -17.65
N LEU A 32 36.81 0.36 -17.13
CA LEU A 32 36.70 1.81 -17.01
C LEU A 32 36.31 2.42 -18.35
N ARG A 33 35.20 3.16 -18.40
CA ARG A 33 34.99 4.20 -19.42
C ARG A 33 34.53 5.49 -18.76
N LYS A 34 35.44 6.46 -18.73
CA LYS A 34 35.17 7.87 -18.58
C LYS A 34 34.46 8.34 -19.85
N SER A 35 33.17 8.65 -19.78
CA SER A 35 32.47 9.43 -20.80
C SER A 35 32.11 10.79 -20.21
N SER A 36 33.05 11.73 -20.34
CA SER A 36 32.78 13.16 -20.21
C SER A 36 32.09 13.59 -21.50
N VAL A 37 30.80 13.90 -21.41
CA VAL A 37 30.01 14.45 -22.52
C VAL A 37 30.01 15.96 -22.34
N SER A 38 30.90 16.66 -23.04
CA SER A 38 30.82 18.12 -23.19
C SER A 38 29.89 18.42 -24.34
N PHE A 39 28.76 19.06 -24.05
CA PHE A 39 27.90 19.66 -25.07
C PHE A 39 28.51 20.99 -25.50
N ASP A 40 29.08 21.01 -26.71
CA ASP A 40 29.51 22.23 -27.37
C ASP A 40 28.28 22.82 -28.10
N LEU A 41 27.73 23.89 -27.54
CA LEU A 41 26.59 24.62 -28.11
C LEU A 41 27.11 25.61 -29.16
N PRO A 42 26.64 25.54 -30.43
CA PRO A 42 27.03 26.52 -31.43
C PRO A 42 26.41 27.89 -31.10
N PRO A 43 27.08 29.00 -31.47
CA PRO A 43 26.62 30.34 -31.17
C PRO A 43 25.31 30.66 -31.89
N GLU A 44 24.35 31.22 -31.14
CA GLU A 44 23.09 31.74 -31.65
C GLU A 44 23.32 32.76 -32.77
N GLN A 45 22.98 32.35 -33.99
CA GLN A 45 22.72 33.27 -35.08
C GLN A 45 21.24 33.65 -35.04
N GLN A 46 20.98 34.81 -34.45
CA GLN A 46 19.76 35.57 -34.70
C GLN A 46 19.69 35.91 -36.18
N GLN A 47 18.66 35.43 -36.89
CA GLN A 47 17.83 36.25 -37.78
C GLN A 47 16.75 35.40 -38.49
N GLN A 48 15.51 35.83 -38.26
CA GLN A 48 14.39 35.95 -39.22
C GLN A 48 14.07 34.76 -40.13
N GLU A 49 12.96 34.07 -39.83
CA GLU A 49 11.75 33.95 -40.69
C GLU A 49 10.78 32.94 -40.06
N GLU A 50 9.99 33.38 -39.08
CA GLU A 50 8.80 32.64 -38.60
C GLU A 50 7.55 33.26 -39.24
N HIS A 51 7.20 32.80 -40.42
CA HIS A 51 5.86 32.98 -40.99
C HIS A 51 5.24 31.61 -41.28
N ASP A 52 4.12 31.33 -40.59
CA ASP A 52 3.00 30.50 -41.02
C ASP A 52 3.20 29.00 -41.26
N LEU A 53 3.57 28.22 -40.22
CA LEU A 53 3.37 26.76 -40.23
C LEU A 53 2.65 26.18 -39.00
N LEU A 54 2.01 27.01 -38.17
CA LEU A 54 1.10 26.54 -37.12
C LEU A 54 -0.35 26.59 -37.61
N SER A 55 -0.66 25.77 -38.61
CA SER A 55 -2.06 25.44 -38.93
C SER A 55 -2.60 24.55 -37.80
N PRO A 56 -3.61 25.00 -37.02
CA PRO A 56 -4.24 24.15 -36.03
C PRO A 56 -5.00 23.05 -36.77
N CYS A 57 -4.71 21.79 -36.46
CA CYS A 57 -5.51 20.64 -36.88
C CYS A 57 -6.90 20.71 -36.20
N ILE A 58 -7.79 21.54 -36.75
CA ILE A 58 -9.19 21.68 -36.35
C ILE A 58 -9.96 20.50 -36.95
N THR A 59 -10.01 19.35 -36.28
CA THR A 59 -11.07 18.32 -36.43
C THR A 59 -10.94 17.17 -35.41
N SER A 60 -10.33 17.40 -34.23
CA SER A 60 -10.48 16.41 -33.15
C SER A 60 -11.85 16.62 -32.50
N PRO A 61 -12.75 15.62 -32.47
CA PRO A 61 -14.02 15.74 -31.77
C PRO A 61 -13.72 16.01 -30.29
N THR A 62 -14.16 17.16 -29.79
CA THR A 62 -14.12 17.49 -28.37
C THR A 62 -15.07 16.52 -27.66
N ILE A 63 -14.49 15.51 -27.01
CA ILE A 63 -15.23 14.63 -26.11
C ILE A 63 -15.51 15.47 -24.86
N ASP A 64 -16.75 15.92 -24.72
CA ASP A 64 -17.22 16.57 -23.51
C ASP A 64 -17.32 15.51 -22.40
N ILE A 65 -16.28 15.43 -21.57
CA ILE A 65 -16.25 14.55 -20.40
C ILE A 65 -17.06 15.25 -19.32
N ASN A 66 -18.36 14.97 -19.28
CA ASN A 66 -19.23 15.34 -18.16
C ASN A 66 -18.80 14.54 -16.93
N ALA A 67 -17.81 15.04 -16.20
CA ALA A 67 -17.42 14.52 -14.90
C ALA A 67 -18.57 14.85 -13.93
N GLN A 68 -19.42 13.85 -13.66
CA GLN A 68 -20.37 13.97 -12.57
C GLN A 68 -19.58 13.98 -11.26
N SER A 69 -19.80 15.00 -10.43
CA SER A 69 -19.18 15.06 -9.10
C SER A 69 -19.62 13.84 -8.30
N VAL A 70 -18.68 12.93 -8.01
CA VAL A 70 -18.93 11.78 -7.14
C VAL A 70 -19.01 12.30 -5.70
N PRO A 71 -20.07 11.98 -4.94
CA PRO A 71 -20.14 12.39 -3.54
C PRO A 71 -18.99 11.77 -2.74
N ASP A 72 -18.35 12.56 -1.87
CA ASP A 72 -17.26 12.10 -0.98
C ASP A 72 -17.67 10.95 -0.04
N THR A 73 -18.97 10.66 0.07
CA THR A 73 -19.53 9.55 0.84
C THR A 73 -19.51 8.21 0.11
N MET A 74 -19.03 8.15 -1.13
CA MET A 74 -19.04 6.95 -1.98
C MET A 74 -17.77 6.12 -1.77
N LEU A 75 -17.90 5.04 -0.99
CA LEU A 75 -16.75 4.17 -0.67
C LEU A 75 -16.61 2.98 -1.64
N VAL A 76 -17.61 2.76 -2.48
CA VAL A 76 -17.61 1.68 -3.49
C VAL A 76 -17.95 2.23 -4.85
N ALA A 77 -17.42 1.60 -5.90
CA ALA A 77 -17.60 2.01 -7.29
C ALA A 77 -19.02 1.81 -7.85
N LEU A 78 -19.97 1.29 -7.05
CA LEU A 78 -21.33 0.98 -7.49
C LEU A 78 -22.23 2.22 -7.41
N VAL A 79 -22.58 2.82 -8.54
CA VAL A 79 -23.42 4.03 -8.62
C VAL A 79 -24.84 3.71 -8.15
N ASP A 80 -25.50 2.74 -8.77
CA ASP A 80 -26.77 2.17 -8.33
C ASP A 80 -26.51 0.81 -7.65
N ARG A 81 -26.07 0.89 -6.38
CA ARG A 81 -25.69 -0.27 -5.56
C ARG A 81 -26.72 -1.41 -5.60
N GLY A 82 -28.02 -1.10 -5.61
CA GLY A 82 -29.06 -2.12 -5.58
C GLY A 82 -29.11 -2.95 -6.86
N SER A 83 -29.12 -2.30 -8.03
CA SER A 83 -29.18 -2.99 -9.33
C SER A 83 -27.82 -3.60 -9.71
N GLU A 84 -26.73 -2.85 -9.54
CA GLU A 84 -25.38 -3.31 -9.89
C GLU A 84 -24.94 -4.50 -9.03
N MET A 85 -25.30 -4.54 -7.75
CA MET A 85 -25.00 -5.71 -6.90
C MET A 85 -25.74 -6.96 -7.38
N ARG A 86 -26.98 -6.84 -7.88
CA ARG A 86 -27.71 -7.98 -8.48
C ARG A 86 -27.02 -8.47 -9.75
N ASP A 87 -26.52 -7.57 -10.57
CA ASP A 87 -25.75 -7.91 -11.76
C ASP A 87 -24.42 -8.58 -11.39
N LEU A 88 -23.68 -8.04 -10.42
CA LEU A 88 -22.45 -8.63 -9.91
C LEU A 88 -22.66 -10.06 -9.40
N VAL A 89 -23.75 -10.31 -8.65
CA VAL A 89 -24.10 -11.67 -8.20
C VAL A 89 -24.42 -12.58 -9.38
N ARG A 90 -25.15 -12.07 -10.39
CA ARG A 90 -25.49 -12.81 -11.60
C ARG A 90 -24.25 -13.23 -12.41
N PHE A 91 -23.23 -12.37 -12.49
CA PHE A 91 -22.00 -12.66 -13.23
C PHE A 91 -21.00 -13.50 -12.44
N ASN A 92 -20.95 -13.34 -11.11
CA ASN A 92 -19.96 -13.99 -10.25
C ASN A 92 -20.57 -15.09 -9.36
N LYS A 93 -21.49 -15.89 -9.93
CA LYS A 93 -22.24 -16.92 -9.18
C LYS A 93 -21.35 -17.85 -8.34
N PRO A 94 -20.20 -18.37 -8.82
CA PRO A 94 -19.38 -19.29 -8.02
C PRO A 94 -18.86 -18.65 -6.73
N PHE A 95 -18.48 -17.37 -6.79
CA PHE A 95 -18.01 -16.62 -5.63
C PHE A 95 -19.14 -16.44 -4.60
N PHE A 96 -20.31 -15.97 -5.03
CA PHE A 96 -21.44 -15.78 -4.13
C PHE A 96 -22.03 -17.11 -3.60
N ALA A 97 -21.93 -18.19 -4.35
CA ALA A 97 -22.28 -19.53 -3.85
C ALA A 97 -21.32 -19.98 -2.74
N SER A 98 -20.01 -19.75 -2.90
CA SER A 98 -19.01 -20.01 -1.84
C SER A 98 -19.29 -19.19 -0.59
N MET A 99 -19.58 -17.89 -0.77
CA MET A 99 -19.95 -16.99 0.32
C MET A 99 -21.24 -17.43 1.03
N ALA A 100 -22.25 -17.88 0.28
CA ALA A 100 -23.49 -18.40 0.83
C ALA A 100 -23.27 -19.68 1.63
N ASN A 101 -22.45 -20.60 1.12
CA ASN A 101 -22.07 -21.83 1.84
C ASN A 101 -21.34 -21.54 3.16
N HIS A 102 -20.49 -20.50 3.18
CA HIS A 102 -19.77 -20.09 4.40
C HIS A 102 -20.71 -19.50 5.47
N LEU A 103 -21.71 -18.73 5.04
CA LEU A 103 -22.67 -18.10 5.95
C LEU A 103 -23.79 -19.05 6.39
N ASP A 104 -24.10 -20.05 5.57
CA ASP A 104 -25.10 -21.10 5.79
C ASP A 104 -26.43 -20.51 6.32
N THR A 105 -26.80 -20.80 7.58
CA THR A 105 -28.03 -20.29 8.22
C THR A 105 -28.14 -18.76 8.26
N LYS A 106 -27.03 -18.02 8.17
CA LYS A 106 -27.02 -16.55 8.20
C LYS A 106 -27.23 -15.90 6.83
N TRP A 107 -27.28 -16.70 5.75
CA TRP A 107 -27.38 -16.18 4.38
C TRP A 107 -28.58 -15.28 4.17
N SER A 108 -29.79 -15.68 4.58
CA SER A 108 -31.00 -14.87 4.36
C SER A 108 -30.91 -13.46 4.98
N ARG A 109 -30.29 -13.33 6.16
CA ARG A 109 -30.07 -12.02 6.80
C ARG A 109 -28.98 -11.23 6.09
N PHE A 110 -27.93 -11.92 5.63
CA PHE A 110 -26.84 -11.32 4.87
C PHE A 110 -27.32 -10.79 3.51
N GLU A 111 -28.17 -11.55 2.81
CA GLU A 111 -28.74 -11.21 1.51
C GLU A 111 -29.53 -9.90 1.55
N ASN A 112 -30.30 -9.68 2.63
CA ASN A 112 -30.98 -8.40 2.87
C ASN A 112 -30.00 -7.23 3.04
N THR A 113 -28.81 -7.48 3.58
CA THR A 113 -27.76 -6.45 3.67
C THR A 113 -27.12 -6.24 2.31
N LEU A 114 -26.79 -7.32 1.60
CA LEU A 114 -26.14 -7.32 0.30
C LEU A 114 -26.90 -6.47 -0.72
N TYR A 115 -28.23 -6.64 -0.81
CA TYR A 115 -29.07 -5.91 -1.76
C TYR A 115 -29.69 -4.61 -1.22
N CYS A 116 -29.23 -4.11 -0.07
CA CYS A 116 -29.78 -2.90 0.52
C CYS A 116 -29.40 -1.66 -0.33
N GLU A 117 -30.38 -0.83 -0.66
CA GLU A 117 -30.15 0.40 -1.43
C GLU A 117 -29.35 1.45 -0.66
N ARG A 118 -28.59 2.27 -1.40
CA ARG A 118 -27.76 3.35 -0.84
C ARG A 118 -28.58 4.40 -0.09
N SER A 119 -29.82 4.62 -0.50
CA SER A 119 -30.80 5.49 0.18
C SER A 119 -31.17 5.02 1.59
N VAL A 120 -31.05 3.72 1.87
CA VAL A 120 -31.45 3.10 3.15
C VAL A 120 -30.25 2.90 4.07
N MET A 121 -29.07 2.61 3.52
CA MET A 121 -27.85 2.34 4.30
C MET A 121 -26.64 2.96 3.60
N SER A 122 -25.87 3.76 4.32
CA SER A 122 -24.60 4.33 3.81
C SER A 122 -23.59 3.25 3.45
N ASP A 123 -22.63 3.56 2.57
CA ASP A 123 -21.62 2.58 2.16
C ASP A 123 -20.75 2.12 3.33
N SER A 124 -20.40 3.04 4.25
CA SER A 124 -19.61 2.72 5.45
C SER A 124 -20.32 1.73 6.36
N GLU A 125 -21.61 1.97 6.65
CA GLU A 125 -22.42 1.03 7.46
C GLU A 125 -22.66 -0.30 6.74
N TRP A 126 -22.87 -0.25 5.42
CA TRP A 126 -23.06 -1.43 4.59
C TRP A 126 -21.83 -2.33 4.61
N LEU A 127 -20.65 -1.78 4.26
CA LEU A 127 -19.37 -2.49 4.34
C LEU A 127 -19.07 -2.99 5.75
N LYS A 128 -19.37 -2.21 6.80
CA LYS A 128 -19.18 -2.64 8.19
C LYS A 128 -20.02 -3.86 8.53
N ARG A 129 -21.28 -3.94 8.07
CA ARG A 129 -22.15 -5.11 8.29
C ARG A 129 -21.69 -6.32 7.48
N ILE A 130 -21.29 -6.12 6.22
CA ILE A 130 -20.72 -7.19 5.38
C ILE A 130 -19.43 -7.73 6.01
N SER A 131 -18.51 -6.86 6.43
CA SER A 131 -17.25 -7.21 7.10
C SER A 131 -17.48 -8.00 8.37
N LYS A 132 -18.43 -7.58 9.21
CA LYS A 132 -18.80 -8.31 10.43
C LYS A 132 -19.38 -9.69 10.14
N ALA A 133 -20.16 -9.84 9.07
CA ALA A 133 -20.71 -11.14 8.68
C ALA A 133 -19.61 -12.09 8.16
N LEU A 134 -18.62 -11.55 7.45
CA LEU A 134 -17.51 -12.29 6.85
C LEU A 134 -16.23 -12.31 7.70
N GLN A 135 -16.29 -11.87 8.96
CA GLN A 135 -15.12 -11.77 9.83
C GLN A 135 -14.37 -13.09 10.05
N SER A 136 -15.04 -14.23 9.86
CA SER A 136 -14.44 -15.58 9.97
C SER A 136 -13.76 -16.06 8.68
N ALA A 137 -13.89 -15.32 7.57
CA ALA A 137 -13.29 -15.62 6.28
C ALA A 137 -12.75 -14.34 5.63
N PRO A 138 -11.63 -13.78 6.13
CA PRO A 138 -11.05 -12.54 5.63
C PRO A 138 -10.75 -12.57 4.13
N ALA A 139 -10.26 -13.71 3.60
CA ALA A 139 -10.01 -13.86 2.16
C ALA A 139 -11.26 -13.66 1.29
N ILE A 140 -12.45 -14.08 1.76
CA ILE A 140 -13.72 -13.87 1.04
C ILE A 140 -14.12 -12.38 1.10
N LEU A 141 -13.86 -11.73 2.24
CA LEU A 141 -14.12 -10.31 2.42
C LEU A 141 -13.23 -9.43 1.52
N ASP A 142 -11.96 -9.75 1.40
CA ASP A 142 -11.02 -9.00 0.55
C ASP A 142 -11.42 -9.13 -0.93
N GLN A 143 -11.69 -10.36 -1.38
CA GLN A 143 -12.20 -10.58 -2.73
C GLN A 143 -13.54 -9.85 -2.97
N PHE A 144 -14.41 -9.76 -1.96
CA PHE A 144 -15.64 -8.98 -2.05
C PHE A 144 -15.36 -7.48 -2.23
N LYS A 145 -14.45 -6.92 -1.42
CA LYS A 145 -14.04 -5.51 -1.49
C LYS A 145 -13.47 -5.16 -2.85
N ASP A 146 -12.61 -6.01 -3.39
CA ASP A 146 -12.05 -5.86 -4.74
C ASP A 146 -13.16 -5.85 -5.80
N LEU A 147 -14.11 -6.77 -5.69
CA LEU A 147 -15.20 -6.94 -6.65
C LEU A 147 -16.18 -5.77 -6.69
N VAL A 148 -16.41 -5.12 -5.55
CA VAL A 148 -17.28 -3.92 -5.47
C VAL A 148 -16.52 -2.62 -5.69
N GLY A 149 -15.20 -2.70 -5.92
CA GLY A 149 -14.33 -1.54 -6.08
C GLY A 149 -14.32 -0.67 -4.82
N PHE A 150 -14.15 -1.28 -3.65
CA PHE A 150 -13.97 -0.55 -2.40
C PHE A 150 -12.67 0.25 -2.46
N ILE A 151 -12.79 1.57 -2.27
CA ILE A 151 -11.65 2.47 -2.19
C ILE A 151 -11.38 2.65 -0.69
N PRO A 152 -10.27 2.14 -0.15
CA PRO A 152 -9.92 2.41 1.24
C PRO A 152 -9.75 3.94 1.38
N ASP A 153 -10.42 4.52 2.36
CA ASP A 153 -10.26 5.95 2.67
C ASP A 153 -8.81 6.19 3.06
N TYR A 154 -8.00 6.68 2.12
CA TYR A 154 -6.59 6.99 2.34
C TYR A 154 -6.40 8.21 3.27
N ASP A 155 -7.44 9.04 3.42
CA ASP A 155 -7.38 10.32 4.15
C ASP A 155 -8.14 10.35 5.48
N GLN A 156 -8.80 9.25 5.88
CA GLN A 156 -9.53 9.21 7.15
C GLN A 156 -8.64 8.64 8.26
N ASP A 157 -7.65 9.45 8.64
CA ASP A 157 -6.74 9.19 9.73
C ASP A 157 -7.46 8.84 11.05
N SER A 158 -7.00 7.73 11.64
CA SER A 158 -6.89 7.51 13.08
C SER A 158 -8.18 7.41 13.90
N SER A 159 -8.67 6.18 14.13
CA SER A 159 -9.08 5.73 15.49
C SER A 159 -9.67 4.32 15.61
N SER A 160 -9.71 3.48 14.56
CA SER A 160 -10.27 2.13 14.71
C SER A 160 -9.36 1.05 14.13
N SER A 161 -8.40 0.63 14.96
CA SER A 161 -7.88 -0.73 15.09
C SER A 161 -8.36 -1.74 14.04
N SER A 162 -7.53 -1.95 13.03
CA SER A 162 -7.30 -3.27 12.43
C SER A 162 -6.05 -3.16 11.58
N ASP A 163 -4.95 -3.63 12.16
CA ASP A 163 -3.74 -4.03 11.46
C ASP A 163 -4.12 -4.80 10.19
N GLU A 164 -3.52 -4.46 9.05
CA GLU A 164 -2.74 -5.44 8.27
C GLU A 164 -2.20 -4.94 6.92
N GLN A 165 -2.56 -3.76 6.37
CA GLN A 165 -2.12 -3.43 5.00
C GLN A 165 -1.77 -1.94 4.78
N GLN A 166 -0.58 -1.55 5.23
CA GLN A 166 0.25 -0.54 4.54
C GLN A 166 1.54 -1.27 4.13
N GLN A 167 1.61 -1.65 2.86
CA GLN A 167 2.60 -2.57 2.28
C GLN A 167 3.78 -1.84 1.63
N PHE A 168 4.19 -0.69 2.19
CA PHE A 168 5.61 -0.46 2.36
C PHE A 168 5.88 -0.98 3.75
N SER A 169 6.58 -2.12 3.84
CA SER A 169 6.95 -2.73 5.13
C SER A 169 7.34 -1.61 6.08
N ARG A 170 6.52 -1.34 7.12
CA ARG A 170 6.87 -0.39 8.17
C ARG A 170 8.22 -0.85 8.67
N VAL A 171 9.28 -0.22 8.17
CA VAL A 171 10.63 -0.60 8.50
C VAL A 171 10.70 -0.39 10.00
N ASP A 172 10.97 -1.48 10.72
CA ASP A 172 11.12 -1.38 12.16
C ASP A 172 12.23 -0.37 12.41
N LEU A 173 11.93 0.71 13.14
CA LEU A 173 12.92 1.73 13.47
C LEU A 173 13.78 1.32 14.66
N ILE A 174 13.38 0.29 15.41
CA ILE A 174 14.13 -0.15 16.60
C ILE A 174 15.58 -0.55 16.28
N PRO A 175 15.89 -1.27 15.18
CA PRO A 175 17.26 -1.63 14.83
C PRO A 175 18.24 -0.45 14.71
N ILE A 176 17.82 0.71 14.20
CA ILE A 176 18.73 1.87 14.03
C ILE A 176 19.19 2.43 15.38
N ARG A 177 18.44 2.18 16.46
CA ARG A 177 18.77 2.67 17.80
C ARG A 177 20.12 2.14 18.31
N SER A 178 20.50 0.94 17.89
CA SER A 178 21.80 0.34 18.20
C SER A 178 22.96 0.91 17.38
N LYS A 179 22.66 1.73 16.36
CA LYS A 179 23.59 2.27 15.35
C LYS A 179 23.40 3.77 15.13
N LEU A 180 23.03 4.51 16.17
CA LEU A 180 22.79 5.96 16.06
C LEU A 180 24.03 6.75 15.63
N ASP A 181 25.22 6.19 15.83
CA ASP A 181 26.49 6.71 15.31
C ASP A 181 26.49 6.79 13.77
N ARG A 182 25.81 5.86 13.09
CA ARG A 182 25.65 5.88 11.63
C ARG A 182 24.61 6.88 11.18
N LEU A 183 23.56 7.10 11.97
CA LEU A 183 22.54 8.13 11.75
C LEU A 183 23.03 9.51 12.22
N SER A 184 24.24 9.93 11.83
CA SER A 184 24.81 11.22 12.22
C SER A 184 24.49 12.32 11.19
N GLN A 185 24.64 13.59 11.61
CA GLN A 185 24.52 14.73 10.70
C GLN A 185 25.62 14.75 9.63
N GLU A 186 26.75 14.08 9.86
CA GLU A 186 27.83 13.95 8.87
C GLU A 186 27.48 12.94 7.77
N THR A 187 26.83 11.83 8.15
CA THR A 187 26.46 10.74 7.22
C THR A 187 25.20 11.06 6.43
N TYR A 188 24.19 11.65 7.09
CA TYR A 188 22.88 11.95 6.50
C TYR A 188 22.52 13.44 6.59
N PRO A 189 23.35 14.37 6.09
CA PRO A 189 23.16 15.81 6.28
C PRO A 189 21.81 16.30 5.77
N GLN A 190 21.32 15.77 4.65
CA GLN A 190 20.04 16.18 4.06
C GLN A 190 18.85 15.85 4.95
N PHE A 191 18.86 14.72 5.66
CA PHE A 191 17.77 14.36 6.59
C PHE A 191 17.66 15.39 7.72
N TYR A 192 18.79 15.79 8.29
CA TYR A 192 18.82 16.79 9.37
C TYR A 192 18.41 18.19 8.88
N ILE A 193 18.81 18.57 7.66
CA ILE A 193 18.36 19.82 7.01
C ILE A 193 16.84 19.81 6.84
N ASN A 194 16.29 18.73 6.26
CA ASN A 194 14.85 18.59 6.05
C ASN A 194 14.07 18.65 7.38
N CYS A 195 14.61 18.05 8.45
CA CYS A 195 14.02 18.14 9.78
C CYS A 195 13.97 19.59 10.29
N GLN A 196 15.05 20.37 10.12
CA GLN A 196 15.08 21.77 10.53
C GLN A 196 14.11 22.65 9.73
N GLU A 197 14.03 22.43 8.41
CA GLU A 197 13.13 23.19 7.54
C GLU A 197 11.65 22.86 7.78
N SER A 198 11.34 21.58 8.04
CA SER A 198 9.96 21.12 8.26
C SER A 198 9.45 21.43 9.67
N MET A 199 10.35 21.53 10.66
CA MET A 199 10.03 21.84 12.05
C MET A 199 10.45 23.29 12.38
N PRO A 200 9.65 24.31 12.01
CA PRO A 200 10.04 25.72 12.19
C PRO A 200 10.18 26.13 13.67
N ASN A 201 9.61 25.33 14.59
CA ASN A 201 9.84 25.52 16.01
C ASN A 201 11.15 24.85 16.42
N GLU A 202 12.14 25.67 16.75
CA GLU A 202 13.46 25.22 17.25
C GLU A 202 13.35 24.26 18.43
N GLN A 203 12.34 24.43 19.30
CA GLN A 203 12.10 23.51 20.41
C GLN A 203 11.59 22.13 19.95
N ALA A 204 10.80 22.07 18.87
CA ALA A 204 10.30 20.81 18.33
C ALA A 204 11.46 20.00 17.74
N TYR A 205 12.31 20.65 16.95
CA TYR A 205 13.54 20.04 16.42
C TYR A 205 14.47 19.59 17.55
N ALA A 206 14.75 20.44 18.53
CA ALA A 206 15.59 20.09 19.67
C ALA A 206 15.02 18.91 20.47
N THR A 207 13.69 18.85 20.65
CA THR A 207 13.01 17.73 21.32
C THR A 207 13.13 16.44 20.51
N PHE A 208 12.95 16.51 19.18
CA PHE A 208 13.14 15.37 18.30
C PHE A 208 14.57 14.82 18.39
N ILE A 209 15.58 15.69 18.27
CA ILE A 209 17.00 15.29 18.39
C ILE A 209 17.30 14.72 19.78
N HIS A 210 16.72 15.28 20.83
CA HIS A 210 16.87 14.75 22.18
C HIS A 210 16.29 13.33 22.29
N VAL A 211 15.07 13.10 21.81
CA VAL A 211 14.44 11.78 21.79
C VAL A 211 15.24 10.79 20.94
N LEU A 212 15.70 11.22 19.77
CA LEU A 212 16.48 10.39 18.85
C LEU A 212 17.71 9.81 19.54
N ASN A 213 18.40 10.61 20.36
CA ASN A 213 19.63 10.25 21.07
C ASN A 213 19.41 9.75 22.51
N ASP A 214 18.18 9.61 22.98
CA ASP A 214 17.90 9.24 24.37
C ASP A 214 18.05 7.72 24.59
N ALA A 215 19.20 7.32 25.14
CA ALA A 215 19.50 5.95 25.50
C ALA A 215 18.72 5.44 26.73
N SER A 216 18.07 6.32 27.50
CA SER A 216 17.36 5.94 28.73
C SER A 216 15.95 5.38 28.50
N LEU A 217 15.38 5.61 27.31
CA LEU A 217 14.03 5.13 26.96
C LEU A 217 14.02 3.62 26.69
N SER A 218 12.88 2.96 26.88
CA SER A 218 12.66 1.63 26.30
C SER A 218 12.41 1.75 24.80
N ASP A 219 12.64 0.69 24.03
CA ASP A 219 12.49 0.72 22.55
C ASP A 219 11.07 1.12 22.15
N GLN A 220 10.07 0.60 22.86
CA GLN A 220 8.66 0.94 22.63
C GLN A 220 8.36 2.42 22.93
N ALA A 221 8.91 2.95 24.02
CA ALA A 221 8.72 4.36 24.37
C ALA A 221 9.47 5.30 23.42
N TRP A 222 10.67 4.90 22.97
CA TRP A 222 11.45 5.63 21.97
C TRP A 222 10.71 5.67 20.64
N LEU A 223 10.26 4.52 20.13
CA LEU A 223 9.51 4.42 18.87
C LEU A 223 8.25 5.29 18.89
N PHE A 224 7.46 5.18 19.96
CA PHE A 224 6.25 5.99 20.13
C PHE A 224 6.56 7.50 20.11
N LYS A 225 7.62 7.93 20.81
CA LYS A 225 8.01 9.35 20.84
C LYS A 225 8.54 9.84 19.49
N ILE A 226 9.29 9.02 18.76
CA ILE A 226 9.76 9.34 17.40
C ILE A 226 8.57 9.50 16.45
N GLN A 227 7.65 8.54 16.44
CA GLN A 227 6.43 8.61 15.63
C GLN A 227 5.59 9.83 15.99
N HIS A 228 5.42 10.12 17.28
CA HIS A 228 4.68 11.30 17.71
C HIS A 228 5.38 12.61 17.32
N ALA A 229 6.70 12.67 17.36
CA ALA A 229 7.47 13.86 16.95
C ALA A 229 7.40 14.10 15.43
N LEU A 230 7.25 13.05 14.63
CA LEU A 230 7.18 13.10 13.16
C LEU A 230 5.76 12.97 12.60
N LYS A 231 4.72 12.95 13.46
CA LYS A 231 3.33 12.67 13.03
C LYS A 231 2.78 13.64 11.99
N ASP A 232 3.17 14.91 12.10
CA ASP A 232 2.73 15.98 11.19
C ASP A 232 3.69 16.12 9.98
N HIS A 233 4.68 15.24 9.88
CA HIS A 233 5.78 15.28 8.91
C HIS A 233 6.02 13.88 8.30
N ALA A 234 4.99 13.33 7.64
CA ALA A 234 5.03 11.99 7.06
C ALA A 234 6.25 11.74 6.16
N ASN A 235 6.65 12.75 5.36
CA ASN A 235 7.84 12.70 4.51
C ASN A 235 9.14 12.47 5.29
N LEU A 236 9.27 13.02 6.50
CA LEU A 236 10.46 12.81 7.35
C LEU A 236 10.46 11.41 7.96
N LEU A 237 9.29 10.88 8.31
CA LEU A 237 9.16 9.52 8.82
C LEU A 237 9.54 8.50 7.75
N GLU A 238 9.10 8.70 6.51
CA GLU A 238 9.48 7.87 5.36
C GLU A 238 10.99 7.93 5.09
N GLN A 239 11.59 9.12 5.08
CA GLN A 239 13.04 9.28 4.93
C GLN A 239 13.81 8.55 6.04
N LEU A 240 13.34 8.63 7.28
CA LEU A 240 13.96 7.91 8.39
C LEU A 240 13.86 6.39 8.17
N GLN A 241 12.70 5.88 7.76
CA GLN A 241 12.50 4.45 7.44
C GLN A 241 13.43 3.96 6.32
N GLU A 242 13.61 4.76 5.27
CA GLU A 242 14.53 4.44 4.17
C GLU A 242 15.98 4.33 4.67
N ILE A 243 16.42 5.27 5.51
CA ILE A 243 17.75 5.22 6.13
C ILE A 243 17.90 3.96 6.99
N VAL A 244 16.89 3.62 7.79
CA VAL A 244 16.93 2.40 8.61
C VAL A 244 17.03 1.15 7.75
N ALA A 245 16.25 1.06 6.66
CA ALA A 245 16.32 -0.08 5.74
C ALA A 245 17.74 -0.22 5.17
N TYR A 246 18.32 0.87 4.69
CA TYR A 246 19.67 0.89 4.13
C TYR A 246 20.74 0.45 5.14
N GLU A 247 20.67 0.93 6.38
CA GLU A 247 21.64 0.61 7.43
C GLU A 247 21.48 -0.77 8.04
N THR A 248 20.31 -1.39 7.89
CA THR A 248 20.02 -2.74 8.41
C THR A 248 20.28 -3.82 7.38
N GLU A 249 20.07 -3.55 6.09
CA GLU A 249 20.35 -4.50 5.01
C GLU A 249 21.85 -4.75 4.78
N GLN A 250 22.72 -3.77 5.05
CA GLN A 250 24.17 -3.91 4.87
C GLN A 250 24.82 -4.98 5.76
N ASP A 251 24.19 -5.36 6.88
CA ASP A 251 24.77 -6.35 7.80
C ASP A 251 24.46 -7.81 7.42
N VAL A 252 23.72 -8.04 6.33
CA VAL A 252 23.29 -9.37 5.90
C VAL A 252 24.33 -10.06 4.98
N TYR A 253 25.42 -9.37 4.62
CA TYR A 253 26.47 -9.86 3.71
C TYR A 253 27.85 -9.91 4.37
#